data_AF-A0A9P5QCR9-F1
#
_entry.id   AF-A0A9P5QCR9-F1
#
_cell.length_a   1.000
_cell.length_b   1.000
_cell.length_c   1.000
_cell.angle_alpha   90.00
_cell.angle_beta   90.00
_cell.angle_gamma   90.00
#
_symmetry.space_group_name_H-M   'P 1'
#
loop_
_entity.id
_entity.type
_entity.pdbx_description
1 polymer ?
#
loop_
_entity_poly.entity_id
_entity_poly.type
_entity_poly.pdbx_seq_one_letter_code
_entity_poly.pdbx_strand_id
1 'polypeptide(L)'
;MDDSFAFNIWEAISTCSKLDKIRFHKCHLLRAKEKLVDAIKHARILRVTYTYYDFKGIKPPLTTTSPPRLPNLQSLDILRSREYSCSGDISPIIQHAPNLVSLKMDPQLAPDPASYMHELSVSISGCPKLQDIKLDHMTLLKEETTMVLDAITDAKRLDWGVGEISEQAFRSIMSRHARTITHLHLSESPGLTSSMAQTIMISCSLLESLKLSTISGTNLVRINTVDQGNQSSSKNTGRLILGEDWICLRLRALKLQLDLSSITMNIDRDTPEGESLFQRQQQLEQYHAFRQIGRLTLLQDLNISESQYDTRNKRSLDLRLGENGGGLEGLAALKKLNTIKFRNTKQELSEKEIGWMISNWLHLYRIGDLSSSIIH
;
A
#
# COMPACT_ATOMS: atom_id res chain seq x y z
N MET A 1 -31.17 -8.64 22.11
CA MET A 1 -31.60 -7.25 22.36
C MET A 1 -33.03 -7.16 21.85
N ASP A 2 -33.97 -6.72 22.68
CA ASP A 2 -35.38 -6.60 22.28
C ASP A 2 -35.52 -5.57 21.15
N ASP A 3 -36.37 -5.85 20.16
CA ASP A 3 -36.59 -5.03 18.96
C ASP A 3 -37.02 -3.60 19.32
N SER A 4 -37.77 -3.45 20.41
CA SER A 4 -38.19 -2.17 20.97
C SER A 4 -36.98 -1.29 21.35
N PHE A 5 -35.93 -1.89 21.92
CA PHE A 5 -34.75 -1.14 22.34
C PHE A 5 -33.94 -0.62 21.15
N ALA A 6 -33.79 -1.43 20.10
CA ALA A 6 -33.12 -0.99 18.87
C ALA A 6 -33.87 0.16 18.20
N PHE A 7 -35.20 0.08 18.13
CA PHE A 7 -36.05 1.13 17.56
C PHE A 7 -35.88 2.48 18.25
N ASN A 8 -35.89 2.49 19.59
CA ASN A 8 -35.74 3.72 20.39
C ASN A 8 -34.39 4.40 20.18
N ILE A 9 -33.31 3.63 19.98
CA ILE A 9 -31.98 4.18 19.69
C ILE A 9 -31.98 4.95 18.38
N TRP A 10 -32.58 4.42 17.32
CA TRP A 10 -32.57 5.08 16.01
C TRP A 10 -33.33 6.39 16.00
N GLU A 11 -34.45 6.44 16.71
CA GLU A 11 -35.24 7.65 16.88
C GLU A 11 -34.52 8.71 17.73
N ALA A 12 -33.83 8.27 18.79
CA ALA A 12 -32.98 9.16 19.58
C ALA A 12 -31.81 9.72 18.75
N ILE A 13 -31.21 8.91 17.86
CA ILE A 13 -30.13 9.36 16.97
C ILE A 13 -30.67 10.33 15.90
N SER A 14 -31.81 10.02 15.27
CA SER A 14 -32.36 10.86 14.18
C SER A 14 -32.87 12.22 14.64
N THR A 15 -33.25 12.34 15.92
CA THR A 15 -33.63 13.62 16.53
C THR A 15 -32.41 14.46 16.94
N CYS A 16 -31.22 13.87 16.99
CA CYS A 16 -30.01 14.55 17.44
C CYS A 16 -29.23 15.20 16.28
N SER A 17 -29.61 16.44 15.93
CA SER A 17 -28.99 17.22 14.85
C SER A 17 -27.52 17.61 15.08
N LYS A 18 -27.00 17.43 16.30
CA LYS A 18 -25.63 17.78 16.70
C LYS A 18 -24.64 16.60 16.62
N LEU A 19 -25.07 15.42 16.18
CA LEU A 19 -24.18 14.27 16.07
C LEU A 19 -23.21 14.41 14.90
N ASP A 20 -21.99 14.87 15.17
CA ASP A 20 -20.90 14.95 14.18
C ASP A 20 -20.30 13.57 13.86
N LYS A 21 -20.22 12.69 14.87
CA LYS A 21 -19.55 11.39 14.77
C LYS A 21 -20.42 10.31 15.37
N ILE A 22 -20.70 9.27 14.59
CA ILE A 22 -21.46 8.10 15.03
C ILE A 22 -20.56 6.88 14.92
N ARG A 23 -20.53 6.08 16.00
CA ARG A 23 -19.73 4.85 16.07
C ARG A 23 -20.60 3.69 16.53
N PHE A 24 -20.74 2.68 15.67
CA PHE A 24 -21.35 1.40 16.01
C PHE A 24 -20.24 0.37 16.21
N HIS A 25 -20.24 -0.29 17.37
CA HIS A 25 -19.26 -1.32 17.69
C HIS A 25 -19.98 -2.53 18.28
N LYS A 26 -19.85 -3.69 17.64
CA LYS A 26 -20.53 -4.93 18.06
C LYS A 26 -22.05 -4.80 18.19
N CYS A 27 -22.66 -4.01 17.29
CA CYS A 27 -24.11 -3.84 17.21
C CYS A 27 -24.70 -4.72 16.09
N HIS A 28 -25.87 -5.31 16.34
CA HIS A 28 -26.69 -5.94 15.30
C HIS A 28 -27.64 -4.87 14.72
N LEU A 29 -27.35 -4.31 13.53
CA LEU A 29 -28.23 -3.28 12.93
C LEU A 29 -29.25 -3.88 11.93
N LEU A 30 -29.56 -5.18 12.07
CA LEU A 30 -30.34 -5.99 11.13
C LEU A 30 -31.77 -5.47 10.84
N ARG A 31 -32.35 -4.61 11.70
CA ARG A 31 -33.81 -4.41 11.74
C ARG A 31 -34.34 -2.97 11.61
N ALA A 32 -33.48 -1.96 11.40
CA ALA A 32 -33.92 -0.55 11.32
C ALA A 32 -33.36 0.18 10.08
N LYS A 33 -33.56 -0.44 8.92
CA LYS A 33 -32.94 -0.05 7.64
C LYS A 33 -33.41 1.32 7.15
N GLU A 34 -34.70 1.62 7.27
CA GLU A 34 -35.29 2.87 6.78
C GLU A 34 -34.89 4.08 7.63
N LYS A 35 -34.73 3.90 8.94
CA LYS A 35 -34.34 4.98 9.86
C LYS A 35 -32.85 5.27 9.86
N LEU A 36 -32.00 4.40 9.32
CA LEU A 36 -30.54 4.60 9.35
C LEU A 36 -30.15 5.89 8.64
N VAL A 37 -30.67 6.11 7.42
CA VAL A 37 -30.31 7.28 6.62
C VAL A 37 -30.73 8.57 7.35
N ASP A 38 -31.94 8.58 7.92
CA ASP A 38 -32.41 9.69 8.75
C ASP A 38 -31.57 9.91 10.01
N ALA A 39 -31.11 8.82 10.63
CA ALA A 39 -30.27 8.86 11.81
C ALA A 39 -28.87 9.43 11.53
N ILE A 40 -28.32 9.16 10.35
CA ILE A 40 -26.95 9.58 10.00
C ILE A 40 -26.89 10.84 9.13
N LYS A 41 -28.03 11.45 8.74
CA LYS A 41 -28.05 12.62 7.83
C LYS A 41 -27.26 13.84 8.32
N HIS A 42 -27.07 13.96 9.64
CA HIS A 42 -26.28 15.03 10.26
C HIS A 42 -24.83 14.61 10.55
N ALA A 43 -24.50 13.33 10.45
CA ALA A 43 -23.18 12.82 10.77
C ALA A 43 -22.17 13.16 9.69
N ARG A 44 -20.98 13.61 10.13
CA ARG A 44 -19.81 13.80 9.27
C ARG A 44 -18.94 12.57 9.21
N ILE A 45 -18.89 11.80 10.29
CA ILE A 45 -18.11 10.56 10.38
C ILE A 45 -19.03 9.44 10.84
N LEU A 46 -19.16 8.41 10.01
CA LEU A 46 -19.80 7.16 10.37
C LEU A 46 -18.74 6.07 10.46
N ARG A 47 -18.59 5.47 11.64
CA ARG A 47 -17.77 4.28 11.83
C ARG A 47 -18.59 3.12 12.33
N VAL A 48 -18.30 1.97 11.77
CA VAL A 48 -19.04 0.75 11.92
C VAL A 48 -18.02 -0.37 12.09
N THR A 49 -18.10 -1.15 13.18
CA THR A 49 -17.07 -2.14 13.51
C THR A 49 -17.64 -3.39 14.20
N TYR A 50 -17.21 -4.59 13.79
CA TYR A 50 -17.56 -5.88 14.44
C TYR A 50 -19.05 -6.18 14.53
N THR A 51 -19.77 -5.76 13.52
CA THR A 51 -21.22 -5.67 13.54
C THR A 51 -21.77 -6.65 12.53
N TYR A 52 -22.83 -7.34 12.92
CA TYR A 52 -23.61 -8.18 12.01
C TYR A 52 -24.61 -7.29 11.30
N TYR A 53 -24.51 -7.22 9.98
CA TYR A 53 -25.44 -6.50 9.13
C TYR A 53 -26.02 -7.40 8.07
N ASP A 54 -27.29 -7.14 7.80
CA ASP A 54 -28.05 -7.65 6.70
C ASP A 54 -28.87 -6.44 6.31
N PHE A 55 -28.43 -5.67 5.32
CA PHE A 55 -29.26 -4.62 4.75
C PHE A 55 -30.01 -5.09 3.49
N LYS A 56 -30.09 -6.40 3.21
CA LYS A 56 -30.93 -6.91 2.11
C LYS A 56 -32.31 -6.26 2.16
N GLY A 57 -32.65 -5.52 1.12
CA GLY A 57 -33.92 -4.82 1.02
C GLY A 57 -33.96 -3.37 1.52
N ILE A 58 -32.84 -2.63 1.61
CA ILE A 58 -32.91 -1.17 1.42
C ILE A 58 -33.35 -0.91 -0.02
N LYS A 59 -34.65 -1.08 -0.30
CA LYS A 59 -35.26 -0.41 -1.43
C LYS A 59 -35.56 1.00 -0.95
N PRO A 60 -35.06 2.06 -1.62
CA PRO A 60 -35.55 3.39 -1.32
C PRO A 60 -37.08 3.34 -1.35
N PRO A 61 -37.78 3.96 -0.38
CA PRO A 61 -39.24 3.98 -0.41
C PRO A 61 -39.67 4.49 -1.78
N LEU A 62 -40.32 3.62 -2.57
CA LEU A 62 -40.70 3.83 -3.97
C LEU A 62 -41.56 5.09 -4.17
N THR A 63 -42.02 5.70 -3.07
CA THR A 63 -42.90 6.86 -3.01
C THR A 63 -42.16 8.19 -2.82
N THR A 64 -40.86 8.20 -2.52
CA THR A 64 -40.09 9.44 -2.43
C THR A 64 -39.39 9.74 -3.76
N THR A 65 -39.76 10.85 -4.40
CA THR A 65 -39.25 11.27 -5.72
C THR A 65 -37.77 11.66 -5.73
N SER A 66 -37.14 11.73 -4.56
CA SER A 66 -35.70 11.99 -4.43
C SER A 66 -35.09 11.08 -3.36
N PRO A 67 -34.03 10.32 -3.70
CA PRO A 67 -33.34 9.49 -2.73
C PRO A 67 -32.72 10.35 -1.59
N PRO A 68 -32.76 9.88 -0.33
CA PRO A 68 -32.31 10.67 0.82
C PRO A 68 -30.80 10.92 0.77
N ARG A 69 -30.39 12.19 0.68
CA ARG A 69 -28.98 12.60 0.59
C ARG A 69 -28.33 12.63 1.97
N LEU A 70 -27.05 12.28 2.01
CA LEU A 70 -26.15 12.38 3.16
C LEU A 70 -25.10 13.47 2.92
N PRO A 71 -25.50 14.76 2.80
CA PRO A 71 -24.61 15.83 2.36
C PRO A 71 -23.49 16.12 3.36
N ASN A 72 -23.63 15.73 4.63
CA ASN A 72 -22.64 16.02 5.66
C ASN A 72 -21.58 14.92 5.79
N LEU A 73 -21.84 13.72 5.28
CA LEU A 73 -20.97 12.57 5.47
C LEU A 73 -19.66 12.75 4.69
N GLN A 74 -18.55 12.82 5.41
CA GLN A 74 -17.19 12.99 4.88
C GLN A 74 -16.32 11.75 5.08
N SER A 75 -16.61 10.91 6.07
CA SER A 75 -15.83 9.70 6.34
C SER A 75 -16.76 8.53 6.65
N LEU A 76 -16.55 7.43 5.94
CA LEU A 76 -17.24 6.16 6.15
C LEU A 76 -16.23 5.06 6.41
N ASP A 77 -16.25 4.50 7.63
CA ASP A 77 -15.37 3.40 8.05
C ASP A 77 -16.21 2.16 8.36
N ILE A 78 -16.03 1.08 7.61
CA ILE A 78 -16.74 -0.20 7.78
C ILE A 78 -15.69 -1.29 7.98
N LEU A 79 -15.52 -1.71 9.23
CA LEU A 79 -14.36 -2.50 9.64
C LEU A 79 -14.78 -3.83 10.28
N ARG A 80 -14.15 -4.94 9.87
CA ARG A 80 -14.28 -6.25 10.52
C ARG A 80 -15.74 -6.72 10.64
N SER A 81 -16.56 -6.47 9.64
CA SER A 81 -17.90 -7.07 9.56
C SER A 81 -17.76 -8.55 9.23
N ARG A 82 -18.34 -9.42 10.06
CA ARG A 82 -18.40 -10.87 9.82
C ARG A 82 -19.76 -11.18 9.18
N GLU A 83 -19.74 -11.98 8.11
CA GLU A 83 -20.87 -12.66 7.47
C GLU A 83 -21.75 -11.87 6.46
N TYR A 84 -22.07 -12.61 5.38
CA TYR A 84 -23.04 -12.50 4.27
C TYR A 84 -23.48 -11.11 3.71
N SER A 85 -23.09 -10.89 2.45
CA SER A 85 -23.66 -9.95 1.47
C SER A 85 -23.70 -8.47 1.84
N CYS A 86 -22.54 -7.85 2.06
CA CYS A 86 -22.45 -6.39 2.13
C CYS A 86 -22.72 -5.68 0.77
N SER A 87 -22.86 -6.41 -0.35
CA SER A 87 -22.84 -5.86 -1.71
C SER A 87 -23.94 -4.85 -1.97
N GLY A 88 -25.19 -5.24 -1.73
CA GLY A 88 -26.35 -4.37 -1.99
C GLY A 88 -26.51 -3.17 -1.05
N ASP A 89 -25.72 -3.09 0.00
CA ASP A 89 -26.18 -2.49 1.24
C ASP A 89 -25.46 -1.20 1.63
N ILE A 90 -24.17 -1.12 1.29
CA ILE A 90 -23.34 0.06 1.54
C ILE A 90 -23.33 1.00 0.34
N SER A 91 -23.50 0.44 -0.86
CA SER A 91 -23.58 1.15 -2.14
C SER A 91 -24.55 2.34 -2.08
N PRO A 92 -25.79 2.21 -1.53
CA PRO A 92 -26.66 3.36 -1.34
C PRO A 92 -26.03 4.43 -0.45
N ILE A 93 -25.46 4.10 0.72
CA ILE A 93 -24.87 5.10 1.62
C ILE A 93 -23.78 5.92 0.90
N ILE A 94 -22.91 5.23 0.14
CA ILE A 94 -21.84 5.88 -0.63
C ILE A 94 -22.42 6.77 -1.74
N GLN A 95 -23.34 6.24 -2.55
CA GLN A 95 -23.96 6.98 -3.66
C GLN A 95 -24.67 8.26 -3.20
N HIS A 96 -25.17 8.29 -1.97
CA HIS A 96 -25.89 9.43 -1.39
C HIS A 96 -25.00 10.41 -0.63
N ALA A 97 -23.69 10.16 -0.56
CA ALA A 97 -22.72 10.97 0.16
C ALA A 97 -21.78 11.73 -0.81
N PRO A 98 -22.25 12.77 -1.53
CA PRO A 98 -21.44 13.48 -2.53
C PRO A 98 -20.24 14.23 -1.94
N ASN A 99 -20.21 14.42 -0.62
CA ASN A 99 -19.12 15.04 0.11
C ASN A 99 -18.20 14.03 0.82
N LEU A 100 -18.32 12.73 0.50
CA LEU A 100 -17.46 11.70 1.04
C LEU A 100 -16.00 11.95 0.59
N VAL A 101 -15.09 12.04 1.56
CA VAL A 101 -13.66 12.28 1.35
C VAL A 101 -12.82 11.03 1.68
N SER A 102 -13.27 10.25 2.67
CA SER A 102 -12.58 9.04 3.13
C SER A 102 -13.52 7.84 3.17
N LEU A 103 -13.10 6.75 2.55
CA LEU A 103 -13.76 5.45 2.60
C LEU A 103 -12.79 4.38 3.08
N LYS A 104 -13.13 3.69 4.18
CA LYS A 104 -12.35 2.57 4.70
C LYS A 104 -13.22 1.34 4.82
N MET A 105 -12.78 0.26 4.22
CA MET A 105 -13.49 -1.00 4.17
C MET A 105 -12.54 -2.13 4.52
N ASP A 106 -12.97 -2.99 5.44
CA ASP A 106 -12.30 -4.23 5.81
C ASP A 106 -13.38 -5.32 5.96
N PRO A 107 -13.97 -5.79 4.85
CA PRO A 107 -14.96 -6.85 4.88
C PRO A 107 -14.22 -8.18 5.08
N GLN A 108 -14.41 -8.81 6.24
CA GLN A 108 -13.88 -10.16 6.45
C GLN A 108 -14.77 -11.15 5.69
N LEU A 109 -14.19 -11.84 4.70
CA LEU A 109 -14.77 -13.01 4.05
C LEU A 109 -16.15 -12.75 3.39
N ALA A 110 -16.22 -11.78 2.47
CA ALA A 110 -17.39 -11.65 1.61
C ALA A 110 -17.53 -12.90 0.71
N PRO A 111 -18.69 -13.59 0.71
CA PRO A 111 -18.87 -14.84 -0.04
C PRO A 111 -18.87 -14.65 -1.57
N ASP A 112 -19.11 -13.44 -2.05
CA ASP A 112 -19.02 -13.05 -3.47
C ASP A 112 -18.42 -11.64 -3.60
N PRO A 113 -17.08 -11.53 -3.73
CA PRO A 113 -16.40 -10.24 -3.87
C PRO A 113 -16.76 -9.50 -5.16
N ALA A 114 -17.16 -10.20 -6.22
CA ALA A 114 -17.24 -9.60 -7.55
C ALA A 114 -18.46 -8.68 -7.72
N SER A 115 -19.64 -9.19 -7.34
CA SER A 115 -20.88 -8.42 -7.36
C SER A 115 -20.80 -7.14 -6.50
N TYR A 116 -20.17 -7.26 -5.33
CA TYR A 116 -19.92 -6.15 -4.41
C TYR A 116 -19.17 -4.99 -5.07
N MET A 117 -18.20 -5.31 -5.92
CA MET A 117 -17.24 -4.33 -6.41
C MET A 117 -17.73 -3.56 -7.63
N HIS A 118 -18.52 -4.21 -8.48
CA HIS A 118 -19.23 -3.48 -9.52
C HIS A 118 -20.10 -2.39 -8.89
N GLU A 119 -20.90 -2.73 -7.88
CA GLU A 119 -21.75 -1.75 -7.19
C GLU A 119 -20.94 -0.67 -6.44
N LEU A 120 -19.82 -1.06 -5.81
CA LEU A 120 -18.93 -0.11 -5.16
C LEU A 120 -18.37 0.91 -6.16
N SER A 121 -17.91 0.46 -7.33
CA SER A 121 -17.33 1.35 -8.35
C SER A 121 -18.36 2.36 -8.88
N VAL A 122 -19.59 1.92 -9.11
CA VAL A 122 -20.72 2.78 -9.48
C VAL A 122 -21.00 3.79 -8.37
N SER A 123 -21.00 3.35 -7.11
CA SER A 123 -21.27 4.22 -5.97
C SER A 123 -20.18 5.27 -5.75
N ILE A 124 -18.90 4.88 -5.90
CA ILE A 124 -17.75 5.77 -5.78
C ILE A 124 -17.77 6.86 -6.84
N SER A 125 -18.27 6.58 -8.05
CA SER A 125 -18.39 7.60 -9.11
C SER A 125 -19.28 8.78 -8.71
N GLY A 126 -20.19 8.60 -7.74
CA GLY A 126 -21.02 9.65 -7.15
C GLY A 126 -20.32 10.50 -6.08
N CYS A 127 -19.06 10.19 -5.74
CA CYS A 127 -18.28 10.82 -4.68
C CYS A 127 -17.08 11.61 -5.24
N PRO A 128 -17.29 12.77 -5.91
CA PRO A 128 -16.23 13.50 -6.59
C PRO A 128 -15.13 14.06 -5.67
N LYS A 129 -15.36 14.06 -4.36
CA LYS A 129 -14.42 14.52 -3.32
C LYS A 129 -13.65 13.38 -2.65
N LEU A 130 -13.84 12.14 -3.08
CA LEU A 130 -13.19 10.99 -2.47
C LEU A 130 -11.69 11.03 -2.78
N GLN A 131 -10.87 11.08 -1.73
CA GLN A 131 -9.40 11.20 -1.84
C GLN A 131 -8.68 10.10 -1.07
N ASP A 132 -9.29 9.58 0.00
CA ASP A 132 -8.70 8.57 0.87
C ASP A 132 -9.50 7.27 0.74
N ILE A 133 -8.89 6.24 0.15
CA ILE A 133 -9.48 4.91 0.05
C ILE A 133 -8.57 3.90 0.74
N LYS A 134 -9.18 3.07 1.57
CA LYS A 134 -8.55 1.92 2.19
C LYS A 134 -9.44 0.69 2.06
N LEU A 135 -9.01 -0.29 1.27
CA LEU A 135 -9.71 -1.56 1.06
C LEU A 135 -8.82 -2.69 1.58
N ASP A 136 -8.95 -3.01 2.86
CA ASP A 136 -8.22 -4.10 3.52
C ASP A 136 -8.91 -5.44 3.24
N HIS A 137 -8.12 -6.50 3.05
CA HIS A 137 -8.59 -7.88 2.95
C HIS A 137 -9.65 -8.15 1.85
N MET A 138 -9.78 -7.25 0.87
CA MET A 138 -10.63 -7.45 -0.30
C MET A 138 -9.86 -8.15 -1.42
N THR A 139 -10.31 -9.33 -1.82
CA THR A 139 -9.81 -10.03 -3.01
C THR A 139 -10.54 -9.49 -4.23
N LEU A 140 -9.97 -8.44 -4.82
CA LEU A 140 -10.54 -7.76 -5.97
C LEU A 140 -10.06 -8.40 -7.27
N LEU A 141 -10.96 -8.53 -8.24
CA LEU A 141 -10.59 -8.88 -9.60
C LEU A 141 -9.88 -7.70 -10.29
N LYS A 142 -9.20 -8.00 -11.39
CA LYS A 142 -8.37 -7.04 -12.16
C LYS A 142 -9.20 -5.87 -12.69
N GLU A 143 -10.37 -6.18 -13.22
CA GLU A 143 -11.27 -5.22 -13.87
C GLU A 143 -11.89 -4.29 -12.83
N GLU A 144 -12.33 -4.84 -11.69
CA GLU A 144 -12.93 -4.10 -10.58
C GLU A 144 -11.97 -3.10 -9.96
N THR A 145 -10.72 -3.53 -9.75
CA THR A 145 -9.66 -2.64 -9.24
C THR A 145 -9.47 -1.45 -10.17
N THR A 146 -9.47 -1.69 -11.48
CA THR A 146 -9.37 -0.63 -12.49
C THR A 146 -10.58 0.30 -12.43
N MET A 147 -11.80 -0.24 -12.37
CA MET A 147 -13.04 0.56 -12.31
C MET A 147 -13.07 1.48 -11.09
N VAL A 148 -12.69 1.00 -9.91
CA VAL A 148 -12.63 1.83 -8.71
C VAL A 148 -11.56 2.91 -8.84
N LEU A 149 -10.37 2.59 -9.34
CA LEU A 149 -9.29 3.55 -9.52
C LEU A 149 -9.62 4.63 -10.56
N ASP A 150 -10.38 4.28 -11.61
CA ASP A 150 -10.86 5.20 -12.63
C ASP A 150 -12.03 6.08 -12.15
N ALA A 151 -12.83 5.60 -11.19
CA ALA A 151 -13.91 6.38 -10.59
C ALA A 151 -13.39 7.49 -9.67
N ILE A 152 -12.18 7.35 -9.14
CA ILE A 152 -11.53 8.38 -8.30
C ILE A 152 -10.82 9.38 -9.21
N THR A 153 -10.94 10.66 -8.90
CA THR A 153 -10.34 11.74 -9.68
C THR A 153 -9.02 12.23 -9.10
N ASP A 154 -8.88 12.26 -7.77
CA ASP A 154 -7.73 12.86 -7.07
C ASP A 154 -7.35 12.07 -5.81
N ALA A 155 -6.86 10.85 -5.99
CA ALA A 155 -6.51 10.00 -4.86
C ALA A 155 -5.27 10.53 -4.12
N LYS A 156 -5.39 10.82 -2.82
CA LYS A 156 -4.26 11.18 -1.95
C LYS A 156 -3.75 10.01 -1.14
N ARG A 157 -4.65 9.10 -0.74
CA ARG A 157 -4.29 7.88 -0.02
C ARG A 157 -4.96 6.69 -0.65
N LEU A 158 -4.15 5.75 -1.10
CA LEU A 158 -4.59 4.45 -1.60
C LEU A 158 -3.93 3.37 -0.76
N ASP A 159 -4.73 2.70 0.06
CA ASP A 159 -4.32 1.53 0.81
C ASP A 159 -5.08 0.33 0.25
N TRP A 160 -4.41 -0.38 -0.65
CA TRP A 160 -4.93 -1.56 -1.33
C TRP A 160 -4.32 -2.78 -0.67
N GLY A 161 -5.15 -3.59 -0.02
CA GLY A 161 -4.73 -4.82 0.63
C GLY A 161 -4.40 -5.93 -0.39
N VAL A 162 -5.02 -7.10 -0.19
CA VAL A 162 -4.72 -8.36 -0.90
C VAL A 162 -5.29 -8.42 -2.35
N GLY A 163 -5.66 -7.28 -2.94
CA GLY A 163 -6.25 -7.22 -4.28
C GLY A 163 -5.21 -7.27 -5.39
N GLU A 164 -5.54 -7.93 -6.51
CA GLU A 164 -4.63 -8.01 -7.66
C GLU A 164 -4.54 -6.65 -8.38
N ILE A 165 -3.31 -6.18 -8.61
CA ILE A 165 -3.03 -4.97 -9.39
C ILE A 165 -2.65 -5.40 -10.80
N SER A 166 -3.61 -5.28 -11.72
CA SER A 166 -3.38 -5.49 -13.14
C SER A 166 -2.55 -4.36 -13.76
N GLU A 167 -2.03 -4.59 -14.97
CA GLU A 167 -1.33 -3.53 -15.70
C GLU A 167 -2.24 -2.34 -16.00
N GLN A 168 -3.52 -2.58 -16.28
CA GLN A 168 -4.49 -1.50 -16.52
C GLN A 168 -4.75 -0.68 -15.25
N ALA A 169 -4.98 -1.34 -14.11
CA ALA A 169 -5.11 -0.67 -12.83
C ALA A 169 -3.87 0.17 -12.51
N PHE A 170 -2.67 -0.39 -12.74
CA PHE A 170 -1.41 0.33 -12.56
C PHE A 170 -1.32 1.57 -13.47
N ARG A 171 -1.70 1.46 -14.74
CA ARG A 171 -1.76 2.61 -15.66
C ARG A 171 -2.73 3.68 -15.18
N SER A 172 -3.88 3.31 -14.61
CA SER A 172 -4.82 4.26 -14.00
C SER A 172 -4.19 5.00 -12.81
N ILE A 173 -3.48 4.30 -11.91
CA ILE A 173 -2.73 4.94 -10.82
C ILE A 173 -1.70 5.94 -11.38
N MET A 174 -0.90 5.53 -12.36
CA MET A 174 0.18 6.37 -12.89
C MET A 174 -0.32 7.58 -13.68
N SER A 175 -1.36 7.40 -14.51
CA SER A 175 -1.88 8.47 -15.36
C SER A 175 -2.70 9.51 -14.61
N ARG A 176 -3.45 9.10 -13.58
CA ARG A 176 -4.38 9.98 -12.86
C ARG A 176 -3.86 10.47 -11.52
N HIS A 177 -3.20 9.57 -10.77
CA HIS A 177 -3.00 9.76 -9.34
C HIS A 177 -1.53 10.00 -8.94
N ALA A 178 -0.56 9.74 -9.84
CA ALA A 178 0.87 9.87 -9.52
C ALA A 178 1.28 11.25 -8.98
N ARG A 179 0.56 12.31 -9.39
CA ARG A 179 0.85 13.70 -8.99
C ARG A 179 0.25 14.10 -7.65
N THR A 180 -0.66 13.30 -7.09
CA THR A 180 -1.46 13.70 -5.93
C THR A 180 -1.42 12.69 -4.79
N ILE A 181 -1.07 11.44 -5.07
CA ILE A 181 -0.84 10.41 -4.06
C ILE A 181 0.28 10.83 -3.11
N THR A 182 -0.05 10.79 -1.82
CA THR A 182 0.88 10.98 -0.70
C THR A 182 1.09 9.69 0.09
N HIS A 183 0.11 8.78 0.10
CA HIS A 183 0.21 7.48 0.77
C HIS A 183 -0.22 6.37 -0.18
N LEU A 184 0.66 5.40 -0.42
CA LEU A 184 0.39 4.27 -1.30
C LEU A 184 0.83 2.96 -0.67
N HIS A 185 -0.10 2.07 -0.41
CA HIS A 185 0.19 0.72 0.10
C HIS A 185 -0.37 -0.31 -0.89
N LEU A 186 0.53 -1.12 -1.44
CA LEU A 186 0.28 -2.20 -2.41
C LEU A 186 1.12 -3.45 -2.09
N SER A 187 1.60 -3.61 -0.85
CA SER A 187 2.62 -4.62 -0.52
C SER A 187 2.14 -6.08 -0.59
N GLU A 188 0.83 -6.28 -0.59
CA GLU A 188 0.18 -7.61 -0.63
C GLU A 188 -0.63 -7.79 -1.91
N SER A 189 -0.41 -6.93 -2.90
CA SER A 189 -1.15 -6.95 -4.15
C SER A 189 -0.49 -7.87 -5.17
N PRO A 190 -1.06 -9.05 -5.48
CA PRO A 190 -0.57 -9.88 -6.58
C PRO A 190 -0.60 -9.08 -7.89
N GLY A 191 0.24 -9.46 -8.86
CA GLY A 191 0.36 -8.74 -10.13
C GLY A 191 1.23 -7.48 -10.10
N LEU A 192 1.51 -6.90 -8.92
CA LEU A 192 2.46 -5.79 -8.81
C LEU A 192 3.89 -6.26 -9.05
N THR A 193 4.39 -6.01 -10.25
CA THR A 193 5.75 -6.38 -10.67
C THR A 193 6.81 -5.42 -10.09
N SER A 194 8.07 -5.87 -10.07
CA SER A 194 9.19 -5.04 -9.67
C SER A 194 9.37 -3.78 -10.54
N SER A 195 9.11 -3.89 -11.85
CA SER A 195 9.16 -2.74 -12.74
C SER A 195 8.09 -1.70 -12.39
N MET A 196 6.87 -2.14 -12.03
CA MET A 196 5.80 -1.24 -11.59
C MET A 196 6.16 -0.54 -10.28
N ALA A 197 6.73 -1.28 -9.32
CA ALA A 197 7.22 -0.73 -8.05
C ALA A 197 8.30 0.34 -8.28
N GLN A 198 9.27 0.09 -9.17
CA GLN A 198 10.28 1.08 -9.56
C GLN A 198 9.65 2.30 -10.23
N THR A 199 8.70 2.11 -11.14
CA THR A 199 7.99 3.22 -11.82
C THR A 199 7.28 4.15 -10.82
N ILE A 200 6.69 3.61 -9.74
CA ILE A 200 6.11 4.42 -8.65
C ILE A 200 7.17 5.32 -8.00
N MET A 201 8.36 4.77 -7.69
CA MET A 201 9.44 5.49 -7.02
C MET A 201 9.98 6.67 -7.85
N ILE A 202 9.94 6.55 -9.18
CA ILE A 202 10.44 7.56 -10.12
C ILE A 202 9.35 8.50 -10.65
N SER A 203 8.07 8.25 -10.35
CA SER A 203 6.95 9.04 -10.87
C SER A 203 6.19 9.83 -9.79
N CYS A 204 6.14 9.33 -8.55
CA CYS A 204 5.29 9.89 -7.50
C CYS A 204 6.10 10.76 -6.51
N SER A 205 6.34 12.02 -6.88
CA SER A 205 7.18 12.98 -6.11
C SER A 205 6.58 13.43 -4.77
N LEU A 206 5.25 13.34 -4.60
CA LEU A 206 4.56 13.74 -3.37
C LEU A 206 4.42 12.64 -2.32
N LEU A 207 4.96 11.44 -2.57
CA LEU A 207 4.86 10.32 -1.64
C LEU A 207 5.52 10.63 -0.28
N GLU A 208 4.76 10.39 0.77
CA GLU A 208 5.17 10.50 2.18
C GLU A 208 5.18 9.13 2.88
N SER A 209 4.30 8.21 2.46
CA SER A 209 4.23 6.83 2.96
C SER A 209 4.09 5.85 1.81
N LEU A 210 4.96 4.85 1.77
CA LEU A 210 4.95 3.85 0.72
C LEU A 210 5.15 2.46 1.28
N LYS A 211 4.28 1.53 0.88
CA LYS A 211 4.44 0.10 1.13
C LYS A 211 4.28 -0.66 -0.18
N LEU A 212 5.36 -1.22 -0.71
CA LEU A 212 5.34 -1.98 -1.96
C LEU A 212 5.74 -3.42 -1.74
N SER A 213 5.57 -4.23 -2.79
CA SER A 213 6.04 -5.61 -2.86
C SER A 213 7.56 -5.62 -3.05
N THR A 214 8.04 -6.22 -4.14
CA THR A 214 9.48 -6.42 -4.41
C THR A 214 10.01 -5.42 -5.43
N ILE A 215 11.18 -4.84 -5.16
CA ILE A 215 12.06 -4.28 -6.20
C ILE A 215 13.28 -5.21 -6.34
N SER A 216 13.49 -5.71 -7.56
CA SER A 216 14.59 -6.57 -7.95
C SER A 216 15.85 -5.77 -8.28
N GLY A 217 17.01 -6.40 -8.09
CA GLY A 217 18.32 -5.88 -8.49
C GLY A 217 18.37 -5.50 -9.97
N THR A 218 17.70 -6.25 -10.83
CA THR A 218 17.60 -5.96 -12.28
C THR A 218 16.88 -4.64 -12.61
N ASN A 219 16.06 -4.11 -11.71
CA ASN A 219 15.47 -2.78 -11.88
C ASN A 219 16.40 -1.67 -11.39
N LEU A 220 17.36 -1.99 -10.51
CA LEU A 220 18.38 -1.08 -10.01
C LEU A 220 19.63 -1.03 -10.90
N VAL A 221 19.94 -2.13 -11.58
CA VAL A 221 21.07 -2.25 -12.52
C VAL A 221 20.63 -3.10 -13.70
N ARG A 222 20.74 -2.56 -14.92
CA ARG A 222 20.36 -3.24 -16.16
C ARG A 222 21.60 -3.57 -16.99
N ILE A 223 21.56 -4.68 -17.71
CA ILE A 223 22.57 -4.96 -18.74
C ILE A 223 22.04 -4.39 -20.06
N ASN A 224 22.78 -3.45 -20.64
CA ASN A 224 22.51 -2.98 -21.98
C ASN A 224 23.17 -3.93 -22.97
N THR A 225 22.36 -4.78 -23.60
CA THR A 225 22.77 -5.55 -24.77
C THR A 225 22.69 -4.63 -25.98
N VAL A 226 23.85 -4.19 -26.46
CA VAL A 226 23.92 -3.52 -27.75
C VAL A 226 23.65 -4.60 -28.79
N ASP A 227 22.46 -4.59 -29.40
CA ASP A 227 22.13 -5.46 -30.53
C ASP A 227 23.07 -5.12 -31.70
N GLN A 228 24.23 -5.76 -31.72
CA GLN A 228 25.13 -5.73 -32.86
C GLN A 228 24.53 -6.64 -33.93
N GLY A 229 23.74 -6.05 -34.83
CA GLY A 229 23.12 -6.76 -35.94
C GLY A 229 24.11 -7.65 -36.70
N ASN A 230 23.75 -8.92 -36.85
CA ASN A 230 24.22 -9.87 -37.87
C ASN A 230 25.72 -10.27 -37.92
N GLN A 231 26.44 -10.34 -36.79
CA GLN A 231 27.74 -11.06 -36.79
C GLN A 231 27.77 -12.17 -35.73
N SER A 232 27.69 -13.41 -36.23
CA SER A 232 27.45 -14.68 -35.55
C SER A 232 28.52 -15.17 -34.56
N SER A 233 29.33 -14.28 -33.98
CA SER A 233 30.37 -14.66 -33.01
C SER A 233 30.84 -13.53 -32.08
N SER A 234 30.15 -12.38 -32.07
CA SER A 234 30.55 -11.25 -31.21
C SER A 234 30.22 -11.55 -29.74
N LYS A 235 31.27 -11.64 -28.91
CA LYS A 235 31.17 -11.79 -27.45
C LYS A 235 30.27 -10.67 -26.90
N ASN A 236 29.17 -11.04 -26.26
CA ASN A 236 28.24 -10.12 -25.58
C ASN A 236 28.97 -9.36 -24.46
N THR A 237 29.57 -8.23 -24.80
CA THR A 237 30.16 -7.29 -23.83
C THR A 237 29.04 -6.38 -23.30
N GLY A 238 28.10 -6.98 -22.57
CA GLY A 238 27.00 -6.24 -21.94
C GLY A 238 27.54 -5.18 -20.99
N ARG A 239 27.13 -3.91 -21.18
CA ARG A 239 27.49 -2.82 -20.27
C ARG A 239 26.43 -2.72 -19.17
N LEU A 240 26.85 -2.75 -17.91
CA LEU A 240 25.99 -2.48 -16.77
C LEU A 240 25.63 -0.99 -16.71
N ILE A 241 24.34 -0.68 -16.62
CA ILE A 241 23.77 0.67 -16.52
C ILE A 241 22.97 0.75 -15.22
N LEU A 242 23.17 1.82 -14.47
CA LEU A 242 22.37 2.10 -13.27
C LEU A 242 20.93 2.44 -13.65
N GLY A 243 19.99 1.98 -12.83
CA GLY A 243 18.58 2.33 -12.94
C GLY A 243 18.34 3.81 -12.65
N GLU A 244 17.12 4.25 -12.92
CA GLU A 244 16.72 5.64 -12.69
C GLU A 244 16.67 6.00 -11.21
N ASP A 245 16.88 7.28 -10.94
CA ASP A 245 16.90 7.87 -9.62
C ASP A 245 15.49 8.02 -9.04
N TRP A 246 15.30 7.62 -7.78
CA TRP A 246 14.05 7.81 -7.07
C TRP A 246 13.79 9.30 -6.82
N ILE A 247 12.56 9.75 -7.09
CA ILE A 247 12.16 11.16 -6.96
C ILE A 247 11.21 11.42 -5.78
N CYS A 248 10.77 10.36 -5.10
CA CYS A 248 9.91 10.39 -3.91
C CYS A 248 10.64 10.88 -2.64
N LEU A 249 11.33 12.03 -2.74
CA LEU A 249 12.21 12.57 -1.69
C LEU A 249 11.46 13.05 -0.43
N ARG A 250 10.13 13.08 -0.48
CA ARG A 250 9.25 13.42 0.65
C ARG A 250 8.92 12.22 1.55
N LEU A 251 9.39 11.02 1.20
CA LEU A 251 9.12 9.81 1.96
C LEU A 251 9.55 9.94 3.42
N ARG A 252 8.61 9.65 4.32
CA ARG A 252 8.78 9.53 5.76
C ARG A 252 8.69 8.07 6.20
N ALA A 253 7.89 7.26 5.51
CA ALA A 253 7.77 5.83 5.77
C ALA A 253 7.95 5.02 4.48
N LEU A 254 8.87 4.06 4.49
CA LEU A 254 9.12 3.14 3.38
C LEU A 254 9.12 1.70 3.89
N LYS A 255 8.18 0.90 3.39
CA LYS A 255 8.23 -0.56 3.49
C LYS A 255 8.42 -1.13 2.09
N LEU A 256 9.51 -1.84 1.87
CA LEU A 256 9.84 -2.41 0.57
C LEU A 256 10.54 -3.75 0.77
N GLN A 257 10.25 -4.69 -0.11
CA GLN A 257 11.07 -5.87 -0.23
C GLN A 257 12.13 -5.65 -1.31
N LEU A 258 13.40 -5.85 -0.97
CA LEU A 258 14.50 -5.76 -1.93
C LEU A 258 15.02 -7.16 -2.23
N ASP A 259 15.03 -7.50 -3.51
CA ASP A 259 15.57 -8.77 -4.00
C ASP A 259 16.81 -8.51 -4.86
N LEU A 260 17.99 -8.64 -4.25
CA LEU A 260 19.28 -8.45 -4.92
C LEU A 260 19.88 -9.78 -5.36
N SER A 261 19.05 -10.82 -5.50
CA SER A 261 19.45 -12.13 -6.03
C SER A 261 19.07 -12.33 -7.49
N SER A 262 18.45 -11.32 -8.11
CA SER A 262 17.94 -11.42 -9.47
C SER A 262 19.07 -11.62 -10.47
N ILE A 263 19.19 -12.86 -10.94
CA ILE A 263 20.14 -13.24 -11.97
C ILE A 263 19.59 -12.72 -13.29
N THR A 264 20.32 -11.83 -13.96
CA THR A 264 20.09 -11.64 -15.39
C THR A 264 20.44 -12.95 -16.08
N MET A 265 19.45 -13.60 -16.72
CA MET A 265 19.57 -14.95 -17.31
C MET A 265 20.67 -15.10 -18.38
N ASN A 266 21.41 -14.04 -18.70
CA ASN A 266 22.40 -13.98 -19.77
C ASN A 266 23.86 -13.92 -19.27
N ILE A 267 24.13 -14.14 -17.97
CA ILE A 267 25.50 -14.22 -17.46
C ILE A 267 25.90 -15.68 -17.30
N ASP A 268 26.87 -16.12 -18.10
CA ASP A 268 27.49 -17.44 -18.00
C ASP A 268 28.51 -17.48 -16.86
N ARG A 269 28.09 -17.98 -15.70
CA ARG A 269 28.90 -18.06 -14.48
C ARG A 269 30.02 -19.11 -14.54
N ASP A 270 29.97 -20.02 -15.53
CA ASP A 270 31.00 -21.04 -15.67
C ASP A 270 32.30 -20.45 -16.28
N THR A 271 32.23 -19.20 -16.77
CA THR A 271 33.38 -18.45 -17.25
C THR A 271 33.91 -17.46 -16.19
N PRO A 272 35.23 -17.27 -16.06
CA PRO A 272 35.80 -16.25 -15.18
C PRO A 272 35.27 -14.83 -15.45
N GLU A 273 35.04 -14.49 -16.73
CA GLU A 273 34.48 -13.21 -17.13
C GLU A 273 33.03 -13.04 -16.68
N GLY A 274 32.20 -14.07 -16.80
CA GLY A 274 30.82 -14.03 -16.35
C GLY A 274 30.71 -14.00 -14.83
N GLU A 275 31.54 -14.74 -14.10
CA GLU A 275 31.61 -14.63 -12.63
C GLU A 275 32.05 -13.21 -12.19
N SER A 276 33.05 -12.63 -12.85
CA SER A 276 33.48 -11.24 -12.58
C SER A 276 32.36 -10.23 -12.86
N LEU A 277 31.64 -10.39 -13.98
CA LEU A 277 30.52 -9.54 -14.33
C LEU A 277 29.36 -9.67 -13.33
N PHE A 278 29.09 -10.90 -12.88
CA PHE A 278 28.07 -11.20 -11.88
C PHE A 278 28.41 -10.51 -10.54
N GLN A 279 29.64 -10.66 -10.05
CA GLN A 279 30.09 -9.99 -8.82
C GLN A 279 29.99 -8.46 -8.94
N ARG A 280 30.37 -7.91 -10.10
CA ARG A 280 30.27 -6.47 -10.37
C ARG A 280 28.81 -5.99 -10.38
N GLN A 281 27.89 -6.74 -10.99
CA GLN A 281 26.46 -6.43 -10.96
C GLN A 281 25.97 -6.38 -9.52
N GLN A 282 26.28 -7.39 -8.71
CA GLN A 282 25.85 -7.43 -7.31
C GLN A 282 26.37 -6.24 -6.49
N GLN A 283 27.63 -5.85 -6.69
CA GLN A 283 28.20 -4.67 -6.03
C GLN A 283 27.47 -3.39 -6.45
N LEU A 284 27.16 -3.24 -7.74
CA LEU A 284 26.41 -2.09 -8.24
C LEU A 284 24.97 -2.08 -7.72
N GLU A 285 24.32 -3.23 -7.59
CA GLU A 285 22.96 -3.33 -7.04
C GLU A 285 22.92 -2.89 -5.57
N GLN A 286 23.87 -3.35 -4.75
CA GLN A 286 24.03 -2.90 -3.36
C GLN A 286 24.29 -1.39 -3.30
N TYR A 287 25.30 -0.92 -4.02
CA TYR A 287 25.67 0.49 -4.06
C TYR A 287 24.49 1.36 -4.48
N HIS A 288 23.79 0.97 -5.55
CA HIS A 288 22.67 1.74 -6.07
C HIS A 288 21.48 1.74 -5.10
N ALA A 289 21.14 0.61 -4.49
CA ALA A 289 20.09 0.56 -3.47
C ALA A 289 20.40 1.48 -2.29
N PHE A 290 21.62 1.43 -1.74
CA PHE A 290 22.05 2.33 -0.66
C PHE A 290 22.02 3.79 -1.08
N ARG A 291 22.51 4.12 -2.29
CA ARG A 291 22.45 5.48 -2.84
C ARG A 291 21.01 5.97 -2.95
N GLN A 292 20.09 5.16 -3.45
CA GLN A 292 18.68 5.56 -3.59
C GLN A 292 18.00 5.77 -2.23
N ILE A 293 18.19 4.84 -1.29
CA ILE A 293 17.61 4.95 0.05
C ILE A 293 18.23 6.13 0.82
N GLY A 294 19.55 6.28 0.79
CA GLY A 294 20.27 7.33 1.53
C GLY A 294 19.87 8.76 1.13
N ARG A 295 19.32 8.95 -0.07
CA ARG A 295 18.77 10.24 -0.53
C ARG A 295 17.43 10.60 0.10
N LEU A 296 16.72 9.64 0.69
CA LEU A 296 15.43 9.85 1.36
C LEU A 296 15.66 10.47 2.75
N THR A 297 16.27 11.64 2.81
CA THR A 297 16.72 12.28 4.07
C THR A 297 15.59 12.66 5.04
N LEU A 298 14.34 12.62 4.58
CA LEU A 298 13.14 12.80 5.40
C LEU A 298 12.59 11.51 6.00
N LEU A 299 13.21 10.37 5.68
CA LEU A 299 12.76 9.05 6.10
C LEU A 299 12.90 8.88 7.62
N GLN A 300 11.80 8.45 8.23
CA GLN A 300 11.63 8.21 9.67
C GLN A 300 11.48 6.72 9.94
N ASP A 301 10.74 6.00 9.08
CA ASP A 301 10.52 4.57 9.20
C ASP A 301 11.01 3.85 7.95
N LEU A 302 12.05 3.02 8.10
CA LEU A 302 12.56 2.15 7.04
C LEU A 302 12.30 0.69 7.41
N ASN A 303 11.58 -0.03 6.55
CA ASN A 303 11.36 -1.45 6.68
C ASN A 303 11.72 -2.15 5.38
N ILE A 304 12.91 -2.73 5.37
CA ILE A 304 13.38 -3.56 4.27
C ILE A 304 13.11 -5.01 4.65
N SER A 305 12.46 -5.75 3.78
CA SER A 305 12.23 -7.18 3.99
C SER A 305 12.78 -8.03 2.85
N GLU A 306 12.98 -9.31 3.13
CA GLU A 306 13.23 -10.35 2.12
C GLU A 306 11.93 -11.13 1.82
N SER A 307 11.75 -11.62 0.58
CA SER A 307 10.55 -12.39 0.21
C SER A 307 10.51 -13.70 0.98
N GLN A 308 9.32 -14.01 1.50
CA GLN A 308 9.06 -15.21 2.30
C GLN A 308 9.02 -16.51 1.47
N TYR A 309 8.83 -16.42 0.15
CA TYR A 309 8.45 -17.58 -0.67
C TYR A 309 9.62 -18.34 -1.31
N ASP A 310 10.87 -17.91 -1.11
CA ASP A 310 12.05 -18.64 -1.59
C ASP A 310 13.27 -18.30 -0.73
N THR A 311 13.87 -19.28 -0.08
CA THR A 311 15.03 -19.05 0.80
C THR A 311 16.35 -19.43 0.15
N ARG A 312 16.32 -20.00 -1.06
CA ARG A 312 17.54 -20.48 -1.72
C ARG A 312 18.15 -19.32 -2.51
N ASN A 313 19.36 -18.93 -2.13
CA ASN A 313 20.19 -17.94 -2.82
C ASN A 313 19.68 -16.49 -2.82
N LYS A 314 18.71 -16.14 -1.97
CA LYS A 314 18.35 -14.73 -1.84
C LYS A 314 19.45 -13.91 -1.17
N ARG A 315 19.65 -12.71 -1.70
CA ARG A 315 20.61 -11.73 -1.22
C ARG A 315 19.83 -10.48 -0.84
N SER A 316 19.97 -10.10 0.42
CA SER A 316 19.46 -8.85 0.95
C SER A 316 20.57 -7.78 0.96
N LEU A 317 20.24 -6.56 1.39
CA LEU A 317 21.22 -5.50 1.58
C LEU A 317 22.26 -5.92 2.62
N ASP A 318 23.54 -5.64 2.35
CA ASP A 318 24.62 -5.89 3.31
C ASP A 318 24.89 -4.62 4.11
N LEU A 319 24.47 -4.61 5.37
CA LEU A 319 24.57 -3.44 6.25
C LEU A 319 25.91 -3.32 6.96
N ARG A 320 26.85 -4.24 6.75
CA ARG A 320 28.11 -4.19 7.49
C ARG A 320 28.88 -2.91 7.19
N LEU A 321 29.64 -2.45 8.18
CA LEU A 321 30.61 -1.38 7.97
C LEU A 321 31.78 -1.94 7.16
N GLY A 322 32.21 -1.19 6.14
CA GLY A 322 33.33 -1.57 5.27
C GLY A 322 34.49 -0.62 5.45
N GLU A 323 35.70 -1.06 5.13
CA GLU A 323 36.91 -0.20 5.18
C GLU A 323 36.85 0.97 4.19
N ASN A 324 36.04 0.84 3.11
CA ASN A 324 35.95 1.80 2.01
C ASN A 324 34.52 2.34 1.79
N GLY A 325 33.69 2.40 2.82
CA GLY A 325 32.27 2.72 2.64
C GLY A 325 31.40 1.46 2.63
N GLY A 326 30.89 1.07 3.81
CA GLY A 326 29.93 -0.02 3.98
C GLY A 326 28.48 0.39 3.69
N GLY A 327 27.57 -0.57 3.79
CA GLY A 327 26.15 -0.32 3.52
C GLY A 327 25.52 0.71 4.47
N LEU A 328 25.86 0.63 5.75
CA LEU A 328 25.42 1.61 6.75
C LEU A 328 25.91 3.03 6.45
N GLU A 329 27.15 3.19 6.00
CA GLU A 329 27.72 4.50 5.64
C GLU A 329 26.98 5.11 4.43
N GLY A 330 26.52 4.28 3.49
CA GLY A 330 25.63 4.71 2.40
C GLY A 330 24.28 5.27 2.89
N LEU A 331 23.86 4.93 4.12
CA LEU A 331 22.64 5.43 4.76
C LEU A 331 22.91 6.54 5.80
N ALA A 332 24.13 7.05 5.88
CA ALA A 332 24.52 8.00 6.92
C ALA A 332 23.69 9.30 6.93
N ALA A 333 23.16 9.70 5.76
CA ALA A 333 22.35 10.90 5.59
C ALA A 333 20.92 10.80 6.15
N LEU A 334 20.46 9.62 6.57
CA LEU A 334 19.12 9.40 7.15
C LEU A 334 19.02 9.90 8.60
N LYS A 335 19.31 11.18 8.84
CA LYS A 335 19.38 11.77 10.18
C LYS A 335 18.06 11.82 10.93
N LYS A 336 16.93 11.65 10.24
CA LYS A 336 15.58 11.63 10.81
C LYS A 336 15.05 10.22 11.09
N LEU A 337 15.89 9.20 10.91
CA LEU A 337 15.46 7.82 11.05
C LEU A 337 15.17 7.49 12.52
N ASN A 338 13.95 7.01 12.75
CA ASN A 338 13.41 6.63 14.06
C ASN A 338 13.35 5.11 14.22
N THR A 339 12.94 4.45 13.15
CA THR A 339 12.76 3.00 13.09
C THR A 339 13.47 2.45 11.87
N ILE A 340 14.25 1.39 12.07
CA ILE A 340 14.78 0.58 10.98
C ILE A 340 14.43 -0.88 11.21
N LYS A 341 13.95 -1.59 10.19
CA LYS A 341 13.59 -3.00 10.26
C LYS A 341 14.14 -3.76 9.07
N PHE A 342 14.63 -4.96 9.34
CA PHE A 342 15.25 -5.85 8.38
C PHE A 342 14.59 -7.23 8.51
N ARG A 343 13.35 -7.35 8.04
CA ARG A 343 12.55 -8.57 8.26
C ARG A 343 12.98 -9.67 7.31
N ASN A 344 13.14 -10.87 7.85
CA ASN A 344 13.55 -12.07 7.12
C ASN A 344 14.95 -11.99 6.48
N THR A 345 15.69 -10.92 6.67
CA THR A 345 17.07 -10.80 6.20
C THR A 345 18.03 -11.39 7.25
N LYS A 346 19.04 -12.14 6.82
CA LYS A 346 20.10 -12.66 7.69
C LYS A 346 21.16 -11.58 7.98
N GLN A 347 20.79 -10.54 8.73
CA GLN A 347 21.73 -9.49 9.13
C GLN A 347 22.50 -9.92 10.37
N GLU A 348 23.81 -10.15 10.20
CA GLU A 348 24.74 -10.37 11.31
C GLU A 348 25.40 -9.03 11.65
N LEU A 349 24.70 -8.20 12.45
CA LEU A 349 25.23 -6.92 12.92
C LEU A 349 26.06 -7.15 14.19
N SER A 350 27.32 -6.73 14.18
CA SER A 350 28.14 -6.70 15.39
C SER A 350 27.82 -5.48 16.25
N GLU A 351 28.33 -5.47 17.48
CA GLU A 351 28.25 -4.31 18.38
C GLU A 351 28.80 -3.03 17.74
N LYS A 352 29.81 -3.14 16.86
CA LYS A 352 30.39 -2.01 16.13
C LYS A 352 29.36 -1.39 15.17
N GLU A 353 28.64 -2.19 14.40
CA GLU A 353 27.57 -1.69 13.52
C GLU A 353 26.46 -1.02 14.33
N ILE A 354 26.00 -1.65 15.42
CA ILE A 354 24.92 -1.12 16.26
C ILE A 354 25.34 0.20 16.91
N GLY A 355 26.55 0.26 17.47
CA GLY A 355 27.11 1.47 18.06
C GLY A 355 27.23 2.62 17.05
N TRP A 356 27.61 2.30 15.80
CA TRP A 356 27.61 3.27 14.71
C TRP A 356 26.19 3.78 14.39
N MET A 357 25.19 2.89 14.30
CA MET A 357 23.80 3.27 14.03
C MET A 357 23.26 4.24 15.08
N ILE A 358 23.45 3.93 16.37
CA ILE A 358 23.00 4.76 17.50
C ILE A 358 23.70 6.12 17.48
N SER A 359 25.02 6.13 17.22
CA SER A 359 25.81 7.36 17.20
C SER A 359 25.46 8.25 16.00
N ASN A 360 25.15 7.65 14.85
CA ASN A 360 24.91 8.39 13.61
C ASN A 360 23.45 8.81 13.40
N TRP A 361 22.49 8.09 14.00
CA TRP A 361 21.04 8.37 13.91
C TRP A 361 20.44 8.63 15.30
N LEU A 362 20.59 9.86 15.78
CA LEU A 362 20.24 10.28 17.15
C LEU A 362 18.76 10.10 17.52
N HIS A 363 17.86 9.92 16.55
CA HIS A 363 16.44 9.70 16.78
C HIS A 363 16.03 8.22 16.74
N LEU A 364 16.98 7.33 16.47
CA LEU A 364 16.73 5.90 16.36
C LEU A 364 16.40 5.31 17.72
N TYR A 365 15.16 4.85 17.88
CA TYR A 365 14.71 4.15 19.09
C TYR A 365 14.33 2.70 18.84
N ARG A 366 14.34 2.25 17.57
CA ARG A 366 13.99 0.87 17.22
C ARG A 366 14.81 0.33 16.06
N ILE A 367 15.53 -0.77 16.32
CA ILE A 367 16.27 -1.58 15.34
C ILE A 367 15.64 -2.97 15.27
N GLY A 368 15.10 -3.33 14.13
CA GLY A 368 14.60 -4.67 13.81
C GLY A 368 13.41 -5.15 14.64
N ASP A 369 13.12 -6.45 14.47
CA ASP A 369 12.38 -7.26 15.42
C ASP A 369 13.36 -8.00 16.36
N LEU A 370 14.57 -7.42 16.58
CA LEU A 370 15.47 -7.89 17.62
C LEU A 370 14.69 -7.80 18.94
N SER A 371 14.54 -8.94 19.62
CA SER A 371 13.89 -8.99 20.93
C SER A 371 14.47 -7.91 21.82
N SER A 372 13.62 -7.23 22.58
CA SER A 372 13.90 -6.03 23.41
C SER A 372 15.00 -6.18 24.47
N SER A 373 15.77 -7.27 24.45
CA SER A 373 16.82 -7.61 25.42
C SER A 373 18.18 -6.96 25.18
N ILE A 374 18.38 -6.19 24.09
CA ILE A 374 19.71 -5.64 23.72
C ILE A 374 19.79 -4.10 23.85
N ILE A 375 18.66 -3.41 24.07
CA ILE A 375 18.64 -1.94 24.15
C ILE A 375 18.37 -1.53 25.61
N HIS A 376 19.38 -1.63 26.46
CA HIS A 376 19.41 -0.96 27.77
C HIS A 376 20.82 -0.50 28.13
#